data_AF-A0A2V9B4M3-F1
#
_entry.id   AF-A0A2V9B4M3-F1
#
_cell.length_a   1.000
_cell.length_b   1.000
_cell.length_c   1.000
_cell.angle_alpha   90.00
_cell.angle_beta   90.00
_cell.angle_gamma   90.00
#
_symmetry.space_group_name_H-M   'P 1'
#
loop_
_entity.id
_entity.type
_entity.pdbx_description
1 polymer ?
#
loop_
_entity_poly.entity_id
_entity_poly.type
_entity_poly.pdbx_seq_one_letter_code
_entity_poly.pdbx_strand_id
1 'polypeptide(L)'
;MEITVQIPDELAARAKSRGLRVEDYVQEILREQLGAQRLSAPQARTPEEIRAWLDSLAQFSDKIPPLPENITRDWIYQDHN
;
A
#
# COMPACT_ATOMS: atom_id res chain seq x y z
N MET A 1 4.44 3.09 25.85
CA MET A 1 4.18 1.69 25.47
C MET A 1 5.53 1.03 25.30
N GLU A 2 5.87 0.08 26.16
CA GLU A 2 7.13 -0.68 26.10
C GLU A 2 6.84 -2.03 25.46
N ILE A 3 7.60 -2.41 24.44
CA ILE A 3 7.42 -3.67 23.72
C ILE A 3 8.65 -4.52 24.01
N THR A 4 8.48 -5.59 24.79
CA THR A 4 9.54 -6.56 25.05
C THR A 4 9.57 -7.57 23.92
N VAL A 5 10.68 -7.63 23.18
CA VAL A 5 10.87 -8.56 22.07
C VAL A 5 11.88 -9.62 22.51
N GLN A 6 11.53 -10.90 22.35
CA GLN A 6 12.50 -11.97 22.58
C GLN A 6 13.44 -12.04 21.38
N ILE A 7 14.71 -11.70 21.62
CA ILE A 7 15.75 -11.78 20.59
C ILE A 7 16.30 -13.22 20.57
N PRO A 8 16.30 -13.92 19.41
CA PRO A 8 16.93 -15.22 19.29
C PRO A 8 18.44 -15.15 19.52
N ASP A 9 19.02 -16.17 20.15
CA ASP A 9 20.48 -16.25 20.42
C ASP A 9 21.33 -16.17 19.14
N GLU A 10 20.80 -16.66 18.02
CA GLU A 10 21.45 -16.53 16.71
C GLU A 10 21.65 -15.07 16.29
N LEU A 11 20.71 -14.19 16.63
CA LEU A 11 20.80 -12.77 16.30
C LEU A 11 21.88 -12.09 17.15
N ALA A 12 21.97 -12.47 18.42
CA ALA A 12 23.02 -12.00 19.32
C ALA A 12 24.42 -12.48 18.87
N ALA A 13 24.53 -13.73 18.40
CA ALA A 13 25.77 -14.25 17.82
C ALA A 13 26.20 -13.49 16.55
N ARG A 14 25.23 -13.13 15.69
CA ARG A 14 25.48 -12.33 14.47
C ARG A 14 25.85 -10.88 14.78
N ALA A 15 25.25 -10.27 15.79
CA ALA A 15 25.65 -8.94 16.25
C ALA A 15 27.10 -8.96 16.78
N LYS A 16 27.43 -9.97 17.59
CA LYS A 16 28.77 -10.15 18.17
C LYS A 16 29.84 -10.42 17.11
N SER A 17 29.55 -11.20 16.08
CA SER A 17 30.51 -11.45 14.98
C SER A 17 30.80 -10.20 14.15
N ARG A 18 29.86 -9.24 14.13
CA ARG A 18 30.05 -7.92 13.53
C ARG A 18 30.62 -6.88 14.51
N GLY A 19 30.85 -7.24 15.77
CA GLY A 19 31.33 -6.33 16.81
C GLY A 19 30.30 -5.29 17.25
N LEU A 20 29.02 -5.49 16.92
CA LEU A 20 27.92 -4.58 17.21
C LEU A 20 27.13 -5.01 18.45
N ARG A 21 26.47 -4.06 19.10
CA ARG A 21 25.43 -4.39 20.08
C ARG A 21 24.22 -4.95 19.35
N VAL A 22 23.48 -5.81 20.04
CA VAL A 22 22.29 -6.48 19.49
C VAL A 22 21.25 -5.45 19.06
N GLU A 23 21.08 -4.38 19.83
CA GLU A 23 20.15 -3.28 19.54
C GLU A 23 20.51 -2.55 18.25
N ASP A 24 21.78 -2.20 18.08
CA ASP A 24 22.29 -1.52 16.88
C ASP A 24 22.11 -2.41 15.64
N TYR A 25 22.39 -3.70 15.78
CA TYR A 25 22.22 -4.68 14.71
C TYR A 25 20.75 -4.87 14.32
N VAL A 26 19.84 -4.92 15.29
CA VAL A 26 18.39 -4.96 15.04
C VAL A 26 17.93 -3.69 14.31
N GLN A 27 18.42 -2.52 14.72
CA GLN A 27 18.09 -1.27 14.04
C GLN A 27 18.56 -1.25 12.58
N GLU A 28 19.76 -1.77 12.28
CA GLU A 28 20.25 -1.89 10.91
C GLU A 28 19.34 -2.79 10.07
N ILE A 29 18.99 -3.97 10.56
CA ILE A 29 18.09 -4.91 9.88
C ILE A 29 16.75 -4.24 9.59
N LEU A 30 16.18 -3.51 10.56
CA LEU A 30 14.92 -2.80 10.38
C LEU A 30 15.05 -1.68 9.33
N ARG A 31 16.15 -0.92 9.34
CA ARG A 31 16.39 0.12 8.32
C ARG A 31 16.53 -0.48 6.92
N GLU A 32 17.24 -1.59 6.79
CA GLU A 32 17.39 -2.31 5.52
C GLU A 32 16.06 -2.85 5.02
N GLN A 33 15.26 -3.48 5.89
CA GLN A 33 13.92 -3.99 5.55
C GLN A 33 12.97 -2.86 5.14
N LEU A 34 12.94 -1.76 5.90
CA LEU A 34 12.08 -0.62 5.59
C LEU A 34 12.54 0.12 4.32
N GLY A 35 13.85 0.16 4.06
CA GLY A 35 14.40 0.69 2.81
C GLY A 35 14.06 -0.20 1.61
N ALA A 36 14.22 -1.51 1.75
CA ALA A 36 13.89 -2.48 0.71
C ALA A 36 12.39 -2.53 0.40
N GLN A 37 11.53 -2.39 1.41
CA GLN A 37 10.08 -2.39 1.25
C GLN A 37 9.58 -1.12 0.53
N ARG A 38 10.30 0.01 0.61
CA ARG A 38 10.04 1.20 -0.21
C ARG A 38 10.52 1.05 -1.66
N LEU A 39 11.48 0.16 -1.92
CA LEU A 39 12.01 -0.12 -3.25
C LEU A 39 11.26 -1.23 -3.98
N SER A 40 10.36 -1.96 -3.30
CA SER A 40 9.29 -2.70 -3.95
C SER A 40 8.37 -1.68 -4.62
N ALA A 41 8.73 -1.26 -5.83
CA ALA A 41 7.82 -0.56 -6.72
C ALA A 41 6.49 -1.34 -6.71
N PRO A 42 5.34 -0.65 -6.60
CA PRO A 42 4.06 -1.33 -6.66
C PRO A 42 4.09 -2.24 -7.88
N GLN A 43 3.93 -3.54 -7.65
CA GLN A 43 4.00 -4.54 -8.69
C GLN A 43 3.13 -4.07 -9.85
N ALA A 44 3.74 -3.92 -11.03
CA ALA A 44 3.00 -3.50 -12.20
C ALA A 44 1.87 -4.51 -12.40
N ARG A 45 0.62 -4.04 -12.33
CA ARG A 45 -0.55 -4.90 -12.47
C ARG A 45 -0.47 -5.61 -13.82
N THR A 46 -0.82 -6.90 -13.84
CA THR A 46 -0.92 -7.62 -15.11
C THR A 46 -2.09 -7.06 -15.94
N PRO A 47 -2.10 -7.24 -17.27
CA PRO A 47 -3.23 -6.84 -18.10
C PRO A 47 -4.57 -7.40 -17.61
N GLU A 48 -4.58 -8.63 -17.06
CA GLU A 48 -5.76 -9.28 -16.49
C GLU A 48 -6.22 -8.59 -15.20
N GLU A 49 -5.29 -8.20 -14.32
CA GLU A 49 -5.61 -7.44 -13.10
C GLU A 49 -6.14 -6.05 -13.43
N ILE A 50 -5.60 -5.41 -14.46
CA ILE A 50 -6.13 -4.13 -14.98
C ILE A 50 -7.54 -4.35 -15.51
N ARG A 51 -7.79 -5.43 -16.25
CA ARG A 51 -9.12 -5.74 -16.78
C ARG A 51 -10.14 -5.99 -15.67
N ALA A 52 -9.79 -6.81 -14.69
CA ALA A 52 -10.63 -7.07 -13.53
C ALA A 52 -10.93 -5.79 -12.75
N TRP A 53 -9.95 -4.90 -12.61
CA TRP A 53 -10.16 -3.59 -12.00
C TRP A 53 -11.11 -2.70 -12.82
N LEU A 54 -10.97 -2.66 -14.15
CA LEU A 54 -11.90 -1.92 -15.02
C LEU A 54 -13.33 -2.48 -14.96
N ASP A 55 -13.47 -3.81 -14.97
CA ASP A 55 -14.78 -4.46 -14.84
C ASP A 55 -15.41 -4.17 -13.46
N SER A 56 -14.59 -4.06 -12.39
CA SER A 56 -15.05 -3.65 -11.06
C SER A 56 -15.60 -2.22 -11.02
N LEU A 57 -15.08 -1.31 -11.84
CA LEU A 57 -15.59 0.06 -11.96
C LEU A 57 -16.92 0.10 -12.72
N ALA A 58 -17.07 -0.77 -13.72
CA ALA A 58 -18.27 -0.86 -14.54
C ALA A 58 -19.43 -1.63 -13.87
N GLN A 59 -19.21 -2.26 -12.71
CA GLN A 59 -20.22 -3.08 -12.02
C GLN A 59 -21.52 -2.34 -11.68
N PHE A 60 -21.45 -1.01 -11.53
CA PHE A 60 -22.61 -0.14 -11.27
C PHE A 60 -23.01 0.67 -12.50
N SER A 61 -22.67 0.21 -13.71
CA SER A 61 -23.08 0.87 -14.94
C SER A 61 -24.60 0.97 -15.08
N ASP A 62 -25.35 0.04 -14.47
CA ASP A 62 -26.81 0.08 -14.37
C ASP A 62 -27.34 1.27 -13.54
N LYS A 63 -26.50 1.86 -12.68
CA LYS A 63 -26.84 3.03 -11.85
C LYS A 63 -26.50 4.36 -12.51
N ILE A 64 -25.84 4.36 -13.67
CA ILE A 64 -25.51 5.59 -14.37
C ILE A 64 -26.79 6.17 -14.95
N PRO A 65 -27.23 7.37 -14.50
CA PRO A 65 -28.43 7.98 -15.04
C PRO A 65 -28.23 8.34 -16.52
N PRO A 66 -29.30 8.30 -17.33
CA PRO A 66 -29.22 8.76 -18.71
C PRO A 66 -28.76 10.21 -18.74
N LEU A 67 -27.75 10.50 -19.55
CA LEU A 67 -27.24 11.85 -19.72
C LEU A 67 -28.23 12.67 -20.57
N PRO A 68 -28.46 13.94 -20.22
CA PRO A 68 -29.25 14.84 -21.06
C PRO A 68 -28.48 15.15 -22.36
N GLU A 69 -29.21 15.52 -23.41
CA GLU A 69 -28.62 15.95 -24.70
C GLU A 69 -27.69 17.17 -24.53
N ASN A 70 -27.97 18.02 -23.55
CA ASN A 70 -27.16 19.19 -23.20
C ASN A 70 -26.79 19.13 -21.72
N ILE A 71 -25.50 18.97 -21.42
CA ILE A 71 -24.97 19.07 -20.05
C ILE A 71 -24.81 20.56 -19.73
N THR A 72 -25.74 21.10 -18.94
CA THR A 72 -25.71 22.49 -18.49
C THR A 72 -25.25 22.59 -17.04
N ARG A 73 -24.73 23.76 -16.65
CA ARG A 73 -24.32 24.02 -15.26
C ARG A 73 -25.49 23.81 -14.29
N ASP A 74 -26.68 24.31 -14.64
CA ASP A 74 -27.87 24.12 -13.82
C ASP A 74 -28.20 22.64 -13.61
N TRP A 75 -28.12 21.79 -14.64
CA TRP A 75 -28.35 20.33 -14.52
C TRP A 75 -27.45 19.65 -13.49
N ILE A 76 -26.18 20.05 -13.40
CA ILE A 76 -25.21 19.47 -12.47
C ILE A 76 -25.55 19.80 -11.00
N TYR A 77 -26.21 20.94 -10.74
CA TYR A 77 -26.44 21.47 -9.40
C TYR A 77 -27.93 21.45 -8.96
N GLN A 78 -28.83 20.75 -9.68
CA GLN A 78 -30.27 20.74 -9.35
C GLN A 78 -30.59 20.02 -8.05
N ASP A 79 -29.77 19.06 -7.61
CA ASP A 79 -30.05 18.17 -6.47
C ASP A 79 -29.26 18.58 -5.21
N HIS A 80 -29.27 19.87 -4.90
CA HIS A 80 -28.71 20.43 -3.67
C HIS A 80 -29.79 21.25 -2.94
N ASN A 81 -30.61 20.57 -2.15
CA ASN A 81 -31.48 21.18 -1.13
C ASN A 81 -31.25 20.50 0.22
#